data_AF-A0A931MW54-F1
#
_entry.id   AF-A0A931MW54-F1
#
_cell.length_a   1.000
_cell.length_b   1.000
_cell.length_c   1.000
_cell.angle_alpha   90.00
_cell.angle_beta   90.00
_cell.angle_gamma   90.00
#
_symmetry.space_group_name_H-M   'P 1'
#
loop_
_entity.id
_entity.type
_entity.pdbx_description
1 polymer ?
#
loop_
_entity_poly.entity_id
_entity_poly.type
_entity_poly.pdbx_seq_one_letter_code
_entity_poly.pdbx_strand_id
1 'polypeptide(L)'
;MTLAQTVIMIGIGSLLIQPVSGKNIWVTFGVGGVLVGTLLLIEYLQVKFDFMEKFLTGRAVTIIEHGQLKEENIKKLRFTVDQLEMKLRQSGVSNISDVKTATLEPNGQVGIELKDEKKPATIQDIDHIMKELVLLRNAMSSDQALHPVSPSEQSTIFTEVEKKIHKTPPADRLQ
;
A
#
# COMPACT_ATOMS: atom_id res chain seq x y z
N MET A 1 -2.61 -2.45 -21.02
CA MET A 1 -2.52 -2.18 -22.48
C MET A 1 -1.08 -1.88 -22.79
N THR A 2 -0.44 -2.67 -23.65
CA THR A 2 0.96 -2.45 -24.04
C THR A 2 1.06 -1.43 -25.17
N LEU A 3 2.22 -0.79 -25.32
CA LEU A 3 2.47 0.15 -26.41
C LEU A 3 2.30 -0.53 -27.79
N ALA A 4 2.72 -1.79 -27.92
CA ALA A 4 2.53 -2.59 -29.13
C ALA A 4 1.04 -2.77 -29.47
N GLN A 5 0.20 -3.07 -28.47
CA GLN A 5 -1.24 -3.20 -28.67
C GLN A 5 -1.88 -1.89 -29.14
N THR A 6 -1.46 -0.74 -28.61
CA THR A 6 -1.95 0.57 -29.06
C THR A 6 -1.60 0.85 -30.52
N VAL A 7 -0.36 0.58 -30.95
CA VAL A 7 0.06 0.77 -32.35
C VAL A 7 -0.72 -0.14 -33.30
N ILE A 8 -0.93 -1.40 -32.92
CA ILE A 8 -1.72 -2.36 -33.70
C ILE A 8 -3.20 -1.94 -33.77
N MET A 9 -3.78 -1.41 -32.70
CA MET A 9 -5.17 -0.90 -32.71
C MET A 9 -5.36 0.23 -33.74
N ILE A 10 -4.41 1.17 -33.80
CA ILE A 10 -4.39 2.23 -34.83
C ILE A 10 -4.24 1.61 -36.22
N GLY A 11 -3.35 0.61 -36.36
CA GLY A 11 -3.13 -0.12 -37.61
C GLY A 11 -4.38 -0.86 -38.11
N ILE A 12 -5.09 -1.58 -37.23
CA ILE A 12 -6.33 -2.28 -37.55
C ILE A 12 -7.41 -1.28 -37.99
N GLY A 13 -7.52 -0.12 -37.31
CA GLY A 13 -8.44 0.94 -37.73
C GLY A 13 -8.22 1.40 -39.17
N SER A 14 -6.96 1.54 -39.60
CA SER A 14 -6.62 1.84 -41.00
C SER A 14 -6.96 0.69 -41.95
N LEU A 15 -6.74 -0.57 -41.54
CA LEU A 15 -7.04 -1.74 -42.37
C LEU A 15 -8.53 -1.92 -42.63
N LEU A 16 -9.39 -1.57 -41.68
CA LEU A 16 -10.85 -1.66 -41.85
C LEU A 16 -11.38 -0.75 -42.98
N ILE A 17 -10.66 0.32 -43.33
CA ILE A 17 -11.06 1.27 -44.39
C ILE A 17 -10.70 0.74 -45.79
N GLN A 18 -9.69 -0.13 -45.91
CA GLN A 18 -9.17 -0.55 -47.21
C GLN A 18 -10.16 -1.32 -48.11
N PRO A 19 -11.01 -2.23 -47.59
CA PRO A 19 -12.03 -2.91 -48.40
C PRO A 19 -13.06 -1.93 -48.97
N VAL A 20 -13.45 -0.92 -48.20
CA VAL A 20 -14.40 0.12 -48.62
C VAL A 20 -13.80 0.99 -49.72
N SER A 21 -12.47 1.17 -49.72
CA SER A 21 -11.74 1.89 -50.76
C SER A 21 -11.57 1.12 -52.08
N GLY A 22 -12.17 -0.07 -52.25
CA GLY A 22 -12.12 -0.85 -53.48
C GLY A 22 -10.82 -1.63 -53.70
N LYS A 23 -9.97 -1.80 -52.68
CA LYS A 23 -8.78 -2.66 -52.74
C LYS A 23 -9.15 -4.14 -52.61
N ASN A 24 -8.33 -5.02 -53.19
CA ASN A 24 -8.49 -6.48 -53.13
C ASN A 24 -8.67 -6.98 -51.69
N ILE A 25 -9.85 -7.51 -51.36
CA ILE A 25 -10.22 -7.98 -50.01
C ILE A 25 -9.23 -9.01 -49.44
N TRP A 26 -8.70 -9.89 -50.29
CA TRP A 26 -7.71 -10.90 -49.94
C TRP A 26 -6.40 -10.30 -49.44
N VAL A 27 -5.98 -9.17 -50.01
CA VAL A 27 -4.79 -8.45 -49.57
C VAL A 27 -5.03 -7.88 -48.17
N THR A 28 -6.21 -7.32 -47.91
CA THR A 28 -6.57 -6.82 -46.57
C THR A 28 -6.52 -7.91 -45.52
N PHE A 29 -7.07 -9.09 -45.80
CA PHE A 29 -6.99 -10.24 -44.89
C PHE A 29 -5.54 -10.72 -44.68
N GLY A 30 -4.73 -10.75 -45.75
CA GLY A 30 -3.31 -11.09 -45.64
C GLY A 30 -2.54 -10.11 -44.74
N VAL A 31 -2.73 -8.81 -44.93
CA VAL A 31 -2.10 -7.77 -44.09
C VAL A 31 -2.59 -7.84 -42.64
N GLY A 32 -3.89 -8.07 -42.43
CA GLY A 32 -4.47 -8.27 -41.10
C GLY A 32 -3.88 -9.49 -40.38
N GLY A 33 -3.74 -10.62 -41.07
CA GLY A 33 -3.10 -11.82 -40.54
C GLY A 33 -1.65 -11.60 -40.15
N VAL A 34 -0.88 -10.87 -40.96
CA VAL A 34 0.51 -10.49 -40.65
C VAL A 34 0.58 -9.60 -39.40
N LEU A 35 -0.31 -8.62 -39.25
CA LEU A 35 -0.33 -7.77 -38.05
C LEU A 35 -0.63 -8.58 -36.78
N VAL A 36 -1.64 -9.45 -36.82
CA VAL A 36 -1.99 -10.30 -35.66
C VAL A 36 -0.87 -11.28 -35.35
N GLY A 37 -0.27 -11.92 -36.38
CA GLY A 37 0.87 -12.79 -36.21
C GLY A 37 2.08 -12.08 -35.59
N THR A 38 2.32 -10.83 -36.01
CA THR A 38 3.39 -9.98 -35.43
C THR A 38 3.11 -9.66 -33.96
N LEU A 39 1.85 -9.39 -33.60
CA LEU A 39 1.47 -9.15 -32.20
C LEU A 39 1.76 -10.37 -31.32
N LEU A 40 1.28 -11.55 -31.74
CA LEU A 40 1.52 -12.80 -31.01
C LEU A 40 3.01 -13.11 -30.88
N LEU A 41 3.77 -12.85 -31.94
CA LEU A 41 5.23 -13.03 -31.93
C LEU A 41 5.90 -12.08 -30.91
N ILE A 42 5.52 -10.79 -30.90
CA ILE A 42 6.07 -9.82 -29.95
C ILE A 42 5.71 -10.18 -28.51
N GLU A 43 4.46 -10.57 -28.24
CA GLU A 43 4.02 -10.99 -26.90
C GLU A 43 4.78 -12.24 -26.44
N TYR A 44 4.96 -13.22 -27.32
CA TYR A 44 5.78 -14.40 -27.04
C TYR A 44 7.24 -14.03 -26.75
N LEU A 45 7.84 -13.15 -27.54
CA LEU A 45 9.22 -12.67 -27.33
C LEU A 45 9.37 -11.92 -26.01
N GLN A 46 8.39 -11.09 -25.61
CA GLN A 46 8.41 -10.39 -24.33
C GLN A 46 8.41 -11.38 -23.15
N VAL A 47 7.54 -12.40 -23.19
CA VAL A 47 7.46 -13.40 -22.11
C VAL A 47 8.71 -14.31 -22.09
N LYS A 48 9.32 -14.57 -23.24
CA LYS A 48 10.49 -15.45 -23.35
C LYS A 48 11.79 -14.77 -22.96
N PHE A 49 11.91 -13.45 -23.19
CA PHE A 49 13.15 -12.70 -23.02
C PHE A 49 12.94 -11.44 -22.17
N ASP A 50 13.43 -11.46 -20.93
CA ASP A 50 13.43 -10.31 -20.00
C ASP A 50 14.06 -9.04 -20.61
N PHE A 51 15.01 -9.17 -21.52
CA PHE A 51 15.60 -8.04 -22.23
C PHE A 51 14.58 -7.32 -23.11
N MET A 52 13.76 -8.09 -23.83
CA MET A 52 12.70 -7.57 -24.70
C MET A 52 11.60 -6.91 -23.87
N GLU A 53 11.24 -7.53 -22.73
CA GLU A 53 10.32 -6.95 -21.75
C GLU A 53 10.84 -5.61 -21.22
N LYS A 54 12.09 -5.56 -20.73
CA LYS A 54 12.70 -4.33 -20.18
C LYS A 54 12.86 -3.23 -21.22
N PHE A 55 13.10 -3.58 -22.48
CA PHE A 55 13.22 -2.60 -23.57
C PHE A 55 11.85 -2.03 -23.97
N LEU A 56 10.80 -2.86 -24.04
CA LEU A 56 9.46 -2.42 -24.48
C LEU A 56 8.65 -1.77 -23.35
N THR A 57 8.71 -2.33 -22.15
CA THR A 57 7.94 -1.87 -20.98
C THR A 57 8.70 -0.79 -20.20
N GLY A 58 10.03 -0.76 -20.30
CA GLY A 58 10.89 0.09 -19.48
C GLY A 58 11.24 -0.55 -18.13
N ARG A 59 12.00 0.18 -17.30
CA ARG A 59 12.36 -0.23 -15.94
C ARG A 59 11.98 0.84 -14.95
N ALA A 60 11.51 0.43 -13.77
CA ALA A 60 11.34 1.31 -12.64
C ALA A 60 12.69 1.92 -12.22
N VAL A 61 12.70 3.20 -11.88
CA VAL A 61 13.92 3.91 -11.43
C VAL A 61 13.68 4.50 -10.05
N THR A 62 14.55 4.19 -9.11
CA THR A 62 14.47 4.76 -7.75
C THR A 62 14.74 6.26 -7.77
N ILE A 63 13.80 7.05 -7.25
CA ILE A 63 13.86 8.51 -7.19
C ILE A 63 13.95 9.04 -5.75
N ILE A 64 13.52 8.27 -4.75
CA ILE A 64 13.74 8.54 -3.31
C ILE A 64 14.32 7.28 -2.67
N GLU A 65 15.33 7.45 -1.83
CA GLU A 65 15.91 6.36 -1.03
C GLU A 65 16.25 6.89 0.37
N HIS A 66 15.77 6.20 1.42
CA HIS A 66 15.91 6.57 2.83
C HIS A 66 15.49 8.02 3.15
N GLY A 67 14.46 8.52 2.47
CA GLY A 67 13.97 9.89 2.61
C GLY A 67 14.85 10.95 1.93
N GLN A 68 15.84 10.54 1.14
CA GLN A 68 16.69 11.43 0.35
C GLN A 68 16.36 11.33 -1.14
N LEU A 69 16.34 12.49 -1.79
CA LEU A 69 16.07 12.61 -3.22
C LEU A 69 17.27 12.13 -4.03
N LYS A 70 17.03 11.27 -5.03
CA LYS A 70 18.03 10.89 -6.03
C LYS A 70 17.99 11.86 -7.20
N GLU A 71 18.56 13.04 -7.00
CA GLU A 71 18.55 14.14 -7.98
C GLU A 71 19.06 13.73 -9.36
N GLU A 72 20.09 12.88 -9.42
CA GLU A 72 20.63 12.38 -10.68
C GLU A 72 19.59 11.61 -11.50
N ASN A 73 18.74 10.83 -10.87
CA ASN A 73 17.75 9.99 -11.53
C ASN A 73 16.57 10.83 -12.00
N ILE A 74 16.10 11.74 -11.15
CA ILE A 74 15.05 12.69 -11.48
C ILE A 74 15.45 13.58 -12.66
N LYS A 75 16.71 14.06 -12.69
CA LYS A 75 17.26 14.83 -13.80
C LYS A 75 17.34 14.03 -15.10
N LYS A 76 17.80 12.76 -15.05
CA LYS A 76 17.85 11.84 -16.20
C LYS A 76 16.45 11.56 -16.76
N LEU A 77 15.46 11.43 -15.88
CA LEU A 77 14.07 11.13 -16.23
C LEU A 77 13.26 12.38 -16.64
N ARG A 78 13.85 13.58 -16.53
CA ARG A 78 13.15 14.87 -16.75
C ARG A 78 11.88 14.98 -15.89
N PHE A 79 11.89 14.34 -14.73
CA PHE A 79 10.85 14.42 -13.73
C PHE A 79 11.16 15.62 -12.83
N THR A 80 10.15 16.38 -12.41
CA THR A 80 10.38 17.56 -11.55
C THR A 80 10.07 17.23 -10.09
N VAL A 81 10.67 17.97 -9.17
CA VAL A 81 10.37 17.84 -7.73
C VAL A 81 8.89 18.14 -7.48
N ASP A 82 8.32 19.16 -8.13
CA ASP A 82 6.90 19.50 -8.04
C ASP A 82 5.98 18.35 -8.46
N GLN A 83 6.34 17.63 -9.53
CA GLN A 83 5.60 16.44 -9.97
C GLN A 83 5.70 15.31 -8.93
N LEU A 84 6.88 15.10 -8.35
CA LEU A 84 7.07 14.12 -7.30
C LEU A 84 6.23 14.45 -6.07
N GLU A 85 6.30 15.67 -5.57
CA GLU A 85 5.53 16.11 -4.41
C GLU A 85 4.02 16.04 -4.67
N MET A 86 3.57 16.38 -5.87
CA MET A 86 2.18 16.19 -6.28
C MET A 86 1.78 14.71 -6.19
N LYS A 87 2.62 13.79 -6.68
CA LYS A 87 2.36 12.34 -6.62
C LYS A 87 2.34 11.82 -5.18
N LEU A 88 3.30 12.24 -4.35
CA LEU A 88 3.32 11.89 -2.92
C LEU A 88 2.04 12.33 -2.22
N ARG A 89 1.59 13.58 -2.47
CA ARG A 89 0.35 14.12 -1.89
C ARG A 89 -0.89 13.37 -2.37
N GLN A 90 -0.94 12.98 -3.66
CA GLN A 90 -2.01 12.13 -4.20
C GLN A 90 -2.09 10.76 -3.50
N SER A 91 -0.95 10.26 -3.01
CA SER A 91 -0.86 9.01 -2.24
C SER A 91 -0.99 9.20 -0.72
N GLY A 92 -1.35 10.41 -0.26
CA GLY A 92 -1.52 10.71 1.17
C GLY A 92 -0.22 10.96 1.94
N VAL A 93 0.91 11.09 1.25
CA VAL A 93 2.23 11.35 1.86
C VAL A 93 2.55 12.83 1.78
N SER A 94 2.70 13.48 2.93
CA SER A 94 2.95 14.93 3.00
C SER A 94 4.42 15.30 2.98
N ASN A 95 5.29 14.45 3.54
CA ASN A 95 6.73 14.73 3.63
C ASN A 95 7.55 13.66 2.91
N ILE A 96 8.54 14.10 2.12
CA ILE A 96 9.52 13.21 1.48
C ILE A 96 10.31 12.41 2.53
N SER A 97 10.58 13.00 3.68
CA SER A 97 11.32 12.36 4.78
C SER A 97 10.61 11.14 5.37
N ASP A 98 9.29 11.00 5.19
CA ASP A 98 8.52 9.84 5.66
C ASP A 98 8.61 8.65 4.70
N VAL A 99 9.14 8.87 3.49
CA VAL A 99 9.32 7.85 2.45
C VAL A 99 10.62 7.08 2.68
N LYS A 100 10.53 5.75 2.68
CA LYS A 100 11.70 4.86 2.69
C LYS A 100 12.24 4.67 1.29
N THR A 101 11.40 4.32 0.33
CA THR A 101 11.78 4.24 -1.09
C THR A 101 10.65 4.78 -1.96
N ALA A 102 10.99 5.42 -3.08
CA ALA A 102 10.05 5.68 -4.15
C ALA A 102 10.65 5.38 -5.52
N THR A 103 9.87 4.76 -6.39
CA THR A 103 10.25 4.40 -7.76
C THR A 103 9.37 5.12 -8.76
N LEU A 104 9.96 5.65 -9.83
CA LEU A 104 9.22 6.10 -10.99
C LEU A 104 9.05 4.94 -11.96
N GLU A 105 7.80 4.55 -12.19
CA GLU A 105 7.43 3.51 -13.13
C GLU A 105 7.39 4.06 -14.57
N PRO A 106 7.59 3.22 -15.61
CA PRO A 106 7.58 3.66 -17.00
C PRO A 106 6.26 4.32 -17.47
N ASN A 107 5.15 4.01 -16.80
CA ASN A 107 3.85 4.63 -17.04
C ASN A 107 3.71 6.03 -16.35
N GLY A 108 4.76 6.53 -15.71
CA GLY A 108 4.77 7.82 -14.99
C GLY A 108 4.12 7.79 -13.61
N GLN A 109 3.76 6.61 -13.10
CA GLN A 109 3.30 6.45 -11.72
C GLN A 109 4.49 6.37 -10.76
N VAL A 110 4.26 6.76 -9.51
CA VAL A 110 5.26 6.68 -8.45
C VAL A 110 4.86 5.59 -7.48
N GLY A 111 5.66 4.53 -7.38
CA GLY A 111 5.57 3.55 -6.31
C GLY A 111 6.17 4.14 -5.03
N ILE A 112 5.50 3.99 -3.89
CA ILE A 112 5.92 4.60 -2.62
C ILE A 112 5.93 3.53 -1.54
N GLU A 113 7.06 3.40 -0.84
CA GLU A 113 7.19 2.65 0.40
C GLU A 113 7.46 3.64 1.54
N LEU A 114 6.60 3.65 2.56
CA LEU A 114 6.81 4.46 3.76
C LEU A 114 7.86 3.84 4.68
N LYS A 115 8.48 4.65 5.54
CA LYS A 115 9.26 4.16 6.67
C LYS A 115 8.38 3.37 7.63
N ASP A 116 8.95 2.38 8.31
CA ASP A 116 8.17 1.44 9.15
C ASP A 116 7.36 2.16 10.24
N GLU A 117 7.92 3.22 10.85
CA GLU A 117 7.26 4.09 11.83
C GLU A 117 6.07 4.90 11.28
N LYS A 118 5.97 5.02 9.96
CA LYS A 118 4.95 5.82 9.26
C LYS A 118 3.96 4.94 8.50
N LYS A 119 4.17 3.62 8.46
CA LYS A 119 3.23 2.68 7.83
C LYS A 119 1.94 2.61 8.64
N PRO A 120 0.77 2.55 8.00
CA PRO A 120 -0.47 2.28 8.70
C PRO A 120 -0.44 0.86 9.28
N ALA A 121 -1.00 0.69 10.48
CA ALA A 121 -1.13 -0.62 11.10
C ALA A 121 -2.03 -1.53 10.24
N THR A 122 -1.58 -2.76 10.01
CA THR A 122 -2.38 -3.77 9.31
C THR A 122 -3.31 -4.47 10.29
N ILE A 123 -4.32 -5.16 9.77
CA ILE A 123 -5.22 -5.98 10.59
C ILE A 123 -4.43 -7.09 11.31
N GLN A 124 -3.37 -7.62 10.68
CA GLN A 124 -2.52 -8.66 11.27
C GLN A 124 -1.76 -8.12 12.49
N ASP A 125 -1.25 -6.89 12.42
CA ASP A 125 -0.56 -6.25 13.55
C ASP A 125 -1.50 -6.12 14.75
N ILE A 126 -2.75 -5.73 14.51
CA ILE A 126 -3.78 -5.59 15.55
C ILE A 126 -4.14 -6.96 16.15
N ASP A 127 -4.33 -8.00 15.32
CA ASP A 127 -4.65 -9.35 15.80
C ASP A 127 -3.50 -9.94 16.64
N HIS A 128 -2.25 -9.69 16.26
CA HIS A 128 -1.09 -10.09 17.04
C HIS A 128 -1.07 -9.43 18.42
N ILE A 129 -1.28 -8.10 18.47
CA ILE A 129 -1.38 -7.35 19.72
C ILE A 129 -2.55 -7.89 20.57
N MET A 130 -3.72 -8.15 19.99
CA MET A 130 -4.87 -8.67 20.72
C MET A 130 -4.62 -10.07 21.30
N LYS A 131 -3.96 -10.95 20.55
CA LYS A 131 -3.56 -12.28 21.05
C LYS A 131 -2.59 -12.18 22.20
N GLU A 132 -1.55 -11.35 22.09
CA GLU A 132 -0.61 -11.10 23.19
C GLU A 132 -1.31 -10.54 24.43
N LEU A 133 -2.23 -9.59 24.26
CA LEU A 133 -3.00 -9.03 25.37
C LEU A 133 -3.88 -10.08 26.07
N VAL A 134 -4.50 -10.99 25.33
CA VAL A 134 -5.29 -12.10 25.90
C VAL A 134 -4.39 -13.08 26.64
N LEU A 135 -3.23 -13.42 26.08
CA LEU A 135 -2.26 -14.30 26.74
C LEU A 135 -1.74 -13.68 28.05
N LEU A 136 -1.37 -12.40 28.01
CA LEU A 136 -0.93 -11.65 29.19
C LEU A 136 -2.04 -11.56 30.25
N ARG A 137 -3.28 -11.27 29.84
CA ARG A 137 -4.44 -11.27 30.77
C ARG A 137 -4.61 -12.63 31.44
N ASN A 138 -4.55 -13.73 30.68
CA ASN A 138 -4.71 -15.08 31.22
C ASN A 138 -3.55 -15.45 32.17
N ALA A 139 -2.31 -15.07 31.82
CA ALA A 139 -1.14 -15.27 32.68
C ALA A 139 -1.25 -14.48 34.00
N MET A 140 -1.64 -13.20 33.94
CA MET A 140 -1.87 -12.38 35.15
C MET A 140 -3.06 -12.88 35.99
N SER A 141 -4.10 -13.43 35.35
CA SER A 141 -5.25 -14.03 36.06
C SER A 141 -4.87 -15.33 36.79
N SER A 142 -3.81 -16.00 36.34
CA SER A 142 -3.34 -17.27 36.92
C SER A 142 -2.59 -17.05 38.24
N ASP A 143 -1.92 -15.90 38.42
CA ASP A 143 -1.25 -15.51 39.67
C ASP A 143 -2.23 -14.96 40.73
N GLN A 144 -3.40 -14.49 40.31
CA GLN A 144 -4.50 -14.08 41.21
C GLN A 144 -5.36 -15.26 41.72
N ALA A 145 -5.10 -16.51 41.29
CA ALA A 145 -5.83 -17.68 41.77
C ALA A 145 -5.51 -18.08 43.24
N LEU A 146 -4.60 -17.37 43.93
CA LEU A 146 -4.39 -17.50 45.38
C LEU A 146 -5.06 -16.39 46.21
N HIS A 147 -5.75 -15.43 45.59
CA HIS A 147 -6.66 -14.52 46.31
C HIS A 147 -8.05 -14.57 45.67
N PRO A 148 -8.97 -15.41 46.20
CA PRO A 148 -10.36 -15.34 45.77
C PRO A 148 -10.88 -13.95 46.15
N VAL A 149 -11.30 -13.16 45.17
CA VAL A 149 -12.24 -12.06 45.42
C VAL A 149 -13.56 -12.73 45.82
N SER A 150 -13.65 -13.07 47.11
CA SER A 150 -14.91 -13.38 47.77
C SER A 150 -15.82 -12.16 47.65
N PRO A 151 -17.13 -12.30 47.34
CA PRO A 151 -18.09 -11.18 47.30
C PRO A 151 -18.38 -10.55 48.69
N SER A 152 -17.46 -10.60 49.63
CA SER A 152 -17.62 -10.12 51.00
C SER A 152 -16.41 -9.27 51.37
N GLU A 153 -16.67 -8.04 51.84
CA GLU A 153 -15.72 -7.06 52.41
C GLU A 153 -15.28 -5.88 51.53
N GLN A 154 -16.09 -5.46 50.56
CA GLN A 154 -16.12 -4.02 50.22
C GLN A 154 -17.12 -3.33 51.15
N SER A 155 -16.70 -2.96 52.35
CA SER A 155 -17.48 -2.05 53.20
C SER A 155 -17.47 -0.66 52.56
N THR A 156 -18.48 -0.36 51.74
CA THR A 156 -18.67 0.98 51.21
C THR A 156 -19.05 1.94 52.35
N ILE A 157 -18.74 3.24 52.18
CA ILE A 157 -19.06 4.28 53.19
C ILE A 157 -20.55 4.25 53.58
N PHE A 158 -21.43 3.89 52.65
CA PHE A 158 -22.86 3.75 52.89
C PHE A 158 -23.20 2.56 53.82
N THR A 159 -22.46 1.45 53.70
CA THR A 159 -22.63 0.26 54.55
C THR A 159 -22.10 0.48 55.98
N GLU A 160 -21.11 1.37 56.15
CA GLU A 160 -20.56 1.73 57.48
C GLU A 160 -21.51 2.63 58.28
N VAL A 161 -22.16 3.59 57.61
CA VAL A 161 -23.16 4.48 58.22
C VAL A 161 -24.43 3.72 58.60
N GLU A 162 -24.88 2.79 57.75
CA GLU A 162 -26.06 1.95 58.01
C GLU A 162 -25.87 1.03 59.22
N LYS A 163 -24.67 0.46 59.38
CA LYS A 163 -24.35 -0.45 60.48
C LYS A 163 -23.90 0.26 61.76
N LYS A 164 -23.72 1.59 61.74
CA LYS A 164 -23.23 2.42 62.86
C LYS A 164 -21.93 1.91 63.49
N ILE A 165 -21.04 1.30 62.71
CA ILE A 165 -19.77 0.77 63.21
C ILE A 165 -18.67 1.74 62.81
N HIS A 166 -18.49 2.82 63.55
CA HIS A 166 -17.37 3.74 63.37
C HIS A 166 -16.13 3.16 64.07
N LYS A 167 -15.14 2.69 63.30
CA LYS A 167 -13.86 2.20 63.87
C LYS A 167 -12.87 3.32 64.15
N THR A 168 -13.01 4.49 63.53
CA THR A 168 -12.09 5.63 63.70
C THR A 168 -12.86 6.93 63.89
N PRO A 169 -12.57 7.73 64.94
CA PRO A 169 -13.19 9.04 65.12
C PRO A 169 -12.74 10.01 64.01
N PRO A 170 -13.59 10.98 63.61
CA PRO A 170 -13.23 11.97 62.60
C PRO A 170 -12.00 12.78 63.05
N ALA A 171 -11.09 13.06 62.12
CA ALA A 171 -9.93 13.89 62.40
C ALA A 171 -10.37 15.32 62.78
N ASP A 172 -9.83 15.82 63.89
CA ASP A 172 -10.21 17.08 64.56
C ASP A 172 -9.76 18.36 63.83
N ARG A 173 -9.81 18.35 62.49
CA ARG A 173 -9.37 19.46 61.63
C ARG A 173 -10.51 20.20 60.95
N LEU A 174 -11.75 19.96 61.36
CA LEU A 174 -12.95 20.58 60.79
C LEU A 174 -13.91 21.07 61.88
N GLN A 175 -13.37 21.72 62.92
CA GLN A 175 -14.15 22.60 63.80
C GLN A 175 -13.81 24.05 63.49
#